data_AF-A0A9W6FTZ7-F1
#
_entry.id   AF-A0A9W6FTZ7-F1
#
_cell.length_a   1.000
_cell.length_b   1.000
_cell.length_c   1.000
_cell.angle_alpha   90.00
_cell.angle_beta   90.00
_cell.angle_gamma   90.00
#
_symmetry.space_group_name_H-M   'P 1'
#
loop_
_entity.id
_entity.type
_entity.pdbx_description
1 polymer ?
#
loop_
_entity_poly.entity_id
_entity_poly.type
_entity_poly.pdbx_seq_one_letter_code
_entity_poly.pdbx_strand_id
1 'polypeptide(L)'
;MESNQQSPQNPLRPVIELLQGGDPDAIASKYNMSREELEKLLREYQESRRQMALADHLVIHKAGRNDPCPCGSGKKYKKCCLPKHEEARKRMPPDRLQEMEEQAKRKERLEKDVEKGFDLLFSQEFEKAQRLAERLLESYPDEDRLHDITVMTALVQGDYDRAFHIARERWQVAQEEKAYYQENGFHKREGVEKKNLVYFYSPSTWLEKFWIAQRARVYRDLFPSNDDQRLKKLVDGLKAANDPKRFPGRQEEGYEMRRRALAGNLDQLEQEGPSAIPYLLPLTYSFSWASLFIPDLLYAYGSDESILLLAELSMFRFPYFAQKCLVNLEKLGDRAIPVIEKVLSENPAFDELKVGLISVLGNLETPESFRILVSLTEHENPYIVNFVAQALGNHKNPEALPYLEKARERVGELSKIAGAIKDLAGELNR
;
A
#
# COMPACT_ATOMS: atom_id res chain seq x y z
N MET A 1 -44.05 -13.30 3.38
CA MET A 1 -43.31 -13.29 4.66
C MET A 1 -41.87 -13.61 4.33
N GLU A 2 -41.11 -12.57 3.96
CA GLU A 2 -39.69 -12.70 3.64
C GLU A 2 -38.91 -12.82 4.95
N SER A 3 -38.20 -13.93 5.09
CA SER A 3 -37.28 -14.19 6.18
C SER A 3 -36.11 -13.22 6.09
N ASN A 4 -35.96 -12.38 7.12
CA ASN A 4 -34.84 -11.49 7.31
C ASN A 4 -33.55 -12.33 7.52
N GLN A 5 -32.87 -12.69 6.43
CA GLN A 5 -31.55 -13.33 6.50
C GLN A 5 -30.53 -12.26 6.90
N GLN A 6 -30.24 -12.17 8.20
CA GLN A 6 -29.06 -11.45 8.69
C GLN A 6 -27.82 -12.06 8.02
N SER A 7 -27.02 -11.23 7.34
CA SER A 7 -25.73 -11.62 6.79
C SER A 7 -24.89 -12.35 7.86
N PRO A 8 -24.16 -13.42 7.51
CA PRO A 8 -23.38 -14.17 8.48
C PRO A 8 -22.36 -13.23 9.14
N GLN A 9 -22.57 -12.94 10.43
CA GLN A 9 -21.61 -12.16 11.20
C GLN A 9 -20.31 -12.95 11.30
N ASN A 10 -19.17 -12.29 11.02
CA ASN A 10 -17.87 -12.91 11.15
C ASN A 10 -17.71 -13.53 12.55
N PRO A 11 -17.59 -14.86 12.66
CA PRO A 11 -17.63 -15.56 13.94
C PRO A 11 -16.42 -15.24 14.83
N LEU A 12 -15.36 -14.65 14.26
CA LEU A 12 -14.15 -14.26 14.98
C LEU A 12 -14.13 -12.79 15.41
N ARG A 13 -15.08 -11.98 14.95
CA ARG A 13 -15.11 -10.54 15.28
C ARG A 13 -15.20 -10.24 16.79
N PRO A 14 -16.02 -10.96 17.58
CA PRO A 14 -16.03 -10.80 19.04
C PRO A 14 -14.67 -11.12 19.67
N VAL A 15 -13.99 -12.15 19.15
CA VAL A 15 -12.67 -12.58 19.62
C VAL A 15 -11.59 -11.53 19.30
N ILE A 16 -11.66 -10.92 18.12
CA ILE A 16 -10.72 -9.87 17.70
C ILE A 16 -10.86 -8.63 18.59
N GLU A 17 -12.09 -8.17 18.85
CA GLU A 17 -12.35 -7.00 19.71
C GLU A 17 -11.86 -7.26 21.15
N LEU A 18 -12.05 -8.48 21.66
CA LEU A 18 -11.57 -8.88 22.98
C LEU A 18 -10.03 -8.90 23.04
N LEU A 19 -9.36 -9.41 22.01
CA LEU A 19 -7.89 -9.41 21.91
C LEU A 19 -7.29 -8.02 21.76
N GLN A 20 -8.06 -7.05 21.27
CA GLN A 20 -7.68 -5.63 21.18
C GLN A 20 -7.87 -4.89 22.52
N GLY A 21 -8.26 -5.58 23.58
CA GLY A 21 -8.41 -5.03 24.93
C GLY A 21 -9.82 -4.50 25.23
N GLY A 22 -10.83 -4.85 24.42
CA GLY A 22 -12.21 -4.47 24.71
C GLY A 22 -12.80 -5.19 25.93
N ASP A 23 -13.80 -4.57 26.54
CA ASP A 23 -14.50 -5.12 27.71
C ASP A 23 -15.28 -6.40 27.34
N PRO A 24 -15.03 -7.55 28.00
CA PRO A 24 -15.69 -8.82 27.69
C PRO A 24 -17.21 -8.78 27.80
N ASP A 25 -17.76 -8.09 28.79
CA ASP A 25 -19.20 -8.05 29.05
C ASP A 25 -19.91 -7.14 28.02
N ALA A 26 -19.26 -6.02 27.67
CA ALA A 26 -19.75 -5.14 26.61
C ALA A 26 -19.73 -5.80 25.22
N ILE A 27 -18.66 -6.56 24.91
CA ILE A 27 -18.56 -7.32 23.66
C ILE A 27 -19.61 -8.43 23.62
N ALA A 28 -19.76 -9.20 24.70
CA ALA A 28 -20.75 -10.29 24.73
C ALA A 28 -22.17 -9.75 24.50
N SER A 29 -22.52 -8.64 25.16
CA SER A 29 -23.80 -7.95 24.95
C SER A 29 -23.96 -7.42 23.52
N LYS A 30 -22.92 -6.85 22.92
CA LYS A 30 -22.92 -6.32 21.55
C LYS A 30 -23.22 -7.39 20.50
N TYR A 31 -22.77 -8.63 20.74
CA TYR A 31 -22.93 -9.75 19.80
C TYR A 31 -24.02 -10.74 20.24
N ASN A 32 -24.91 -10.35 21.15
CA ASN A 32 -25.99 -11.19 21.68
C ASN A 32 -25.53 -12.59 22.14
N MET A 33 -24.38 -12.65 22.81
CA MET A 33 -23.82 -13.87 23.37
C MET A 33 -23.53 -13.70 24.86
N SER A 34 -23.43 -14.81 25.58
CA SER A 34 -22.96 -14.82 26.96
C SER A 34 -21.45 -14.64 27.02
N ARG A 35 -20.96 -14.14 28.16
CA ARG A 35 -19.52 -14.06 28.44
C ARG A 35 -18.84 -15.43 28.35
N GLU A 36 -19.52 -16.49 28.79
CA GLU A 36 -19.01 -17.86 28.71
C GLU A 36 -18.85 -18.36 27.26
N GLU A 37 -19.78 -18.00 26.38
CA GLU A 37 -19.69 -18.26 24.94
C GLU A 37 -18.54 -17.49 24.28
N LEU A 38 -18.35 -16.21 24.64
CA LEU A 38 -17.23 -15.40 24.17
C LEU A 38 -15.87 -15.97 24.62
N GLU A 39 -15.76 -16.38 25.88
CA GLU A 39 -14.56 -17.03 26.41
C GLU A 39 -14.30 -18.39 25.76
N LYS A 40 -15.36 -19.15 25.44
CA LYS A 40 -15.26 -20.41 24.70
C LYS A 40 -14.76 -20.16 23.28
N LEU A 41 -15.31 -19.19 22.57
CA LEU A 41 -14.85 -18.75 21.25
C LEU A 41 -13.39 -18.31 21.27
N LEU A 42 -12.95 -17.56 22.30
CA LEU A 42 -11.54 -17.20 22.48
C LEU A 42 -10.66 -18.44 22.69
N ARG A 43 -11.09 -19.40 23.52
CA ARG A 43 -10.35 -20.66 23.75
C ARG A 43 -10.24 -21.47 22.46
N GLU A 44 -11.33 -21.63 21.72
CA GLU A 44 -11.36 -22.34 20.44
C GLU A 44 -10.50 -21.64 19.38
N TYR A 45 -10.54 -20.32 19.32
CA TYR A 45 -9.65 -19.53 18.45
C TYR A 45 -8.18 -19.71 18.84
N GLN A 46 -7.84 -19.62 20.13
CA GLN A 46 -6.48 -19.84 20.61
C GLN A 46 -6.02 -21.29 20.37
N GLU A 47 -6.90 -22.27 20.51
CA GLU A 47 -6.62 -23.68 20.22
C GLU A 47 -6.45 -23.92 18.72
N SER A 48 -7.32 -23.38 17.87
CA SER A 48 -7.18 -23.40 16.41
C SER A 48 -5.89 -22.71 15.96
N ARG A 49 -5.56 -21.54 16.52
CA ARG A 49 -4.29 -20.84 16.29
C ARG A 49 -3.09 -21.67 16.72
N ARG A 50 -3.19 -22.37 17.86
CA ARG A 50 -2.16 -23.32 18.31
C ARG A 50 -2.07 -24.50 17.35
N GLN A 51 -3.18 -25.09 16.91
CA GLN A 51 -3.25 -26.22 15.97
C GLN A 51 -2.73 -25.86 14.57
N MET A 52 -3.00 -24.65 14.09
CA MET A 52 -2.48 -24.12 12.83
C MET A 52 -0.98 -23.82 12.94
N ALA A 53 -0.53 -23.21 14.04
CA ALA A 53 0.89 -23.09 14.34
C ALA A 53 1.56 -24.47 14.50
N LEU A 54 0.87 -25.46 15.07
CA LEU A 54 1.27 -26.87 15.18
C LEU A 54 1.45 -27.48 13.78
N ALA A 55 0.53 -27.27 12.85
CA ALA A 55 0.59 -27.76 11.48
C ALA A 55 1.74 -27.11 10.68
N ASP A 56 1.92 -25.78 10.79
CA ASP A 56 3.03 -25.06 10.15
C ASP A 56 4.40 -25.47 10.71
N HIS A 57 4.51 -25.69 12.04
CA HIS A 57 5.76 -26.13 12.69
C HIS A 57 6.10 -27.60 12.44
N LEU A 58 5.13 -28.43 12.07
CA LEU A 58 5.37 -29.83 11.72
C LEU A 58 6.05 -29.99 10.36
N VAL A 59 5.91 -29.01 9.46
CA VAL A 59 6.21 -29.20 8.04
C VAL A 59 7.11 -28.12 7.45
N ILE A 60 6.96 -26.84 7.85
CA ILE A 60 7.62 -25.70 7.19
C ILE A 60 8.76 -25.12 8.05
N HIS A 61 8.53 -24.91 9.36
CA HIS A 61 9.55 -24.34 10.25
C HIS A 61 9.85 -25.24 11.45
N LYS A 62 10.97 -25.97 11.37
CA LYS A 62 11.53 -26.68 12.53
C LYS A 62 12.18 -25.68 13.47
N ALA A 63 11.43 -25.17 14.45
CA ALA A 63 12.03 -24.47 15.59
C ALA A 63 13.11 -25.38 16.19
N GLY A 64 14.31 -24.84 16.40
CA GLY A 64 15.40 -25.57 17.03
C GLY A 64 14.97 -26.04 18.41
N ARG A 65 15.39 -27.24 18.82
CA ARG A 65 14.97 -27.85 20.11
C ARG A 65 15.16 -26.93 21.32
N ASN A 66 16.12 -26.01 21.28
CA ASN A 66 16.43 -25.08 22.35
C ASN A 66 15.86 -23.66 22.16
N ASP A 67 15.22 -23.38 21.03
CA ASP A 67 14.69 -22.05 20.70
C ASP A 67 13.50 -21.70 21.59
N PRO A 68 13.22 -20.40 21.81
CA PRO A 68 11.97 -19.96 22.43
C PRO A 68 10.77 -20.56 21.72
N CYS A 69 9.83 -21.09 22.52
CA CYS A 69 8.70 -21.80 21.96
C CYS A 69 7.74 -20.83 21.24
N PRO A 70 7.35 -21.10 19.98
CA PRO A 70 6.55 -20.20 19.13
C PRO A 70 5.13 -19.95 19.65
N CYS A 71 4.68 -20.70 20.66
CA CYS A 71 3.39 -20.49 21.33
C CYS A 71 3.39 -19.31 22.32
N GLY A 72 4.51 -18.58 22.46
CA GLY A 72 4.62 -17.43 23.37
C GLY A 72 4.82 -17.78 24.84
N SER A 73 5.10 -19.04 25.17
CA SER A 73 5.23 -19.49 26.58
C SER A 73 6.53 -19.09 27.28
N GLY A 74 7.51 -18.55 26.53
CA GLY A 74 8.85 -18.25 27.05
C GLY A 74 9.73 -19.46 27.37
N LYS A 75 9.22 -20.71 27.24
CA LYS A 75 9.97 -21.95 27.48
C LYS A 75 10.76 -22.38 26.24
N LYS A 76 11.80 -23.20 26.41
CA LYS A 76 12.50 -23.87 25.29
C LYS A 76 11.53 -24.82 24.57
N TYR A 77 11.55 -24.85 23.23
CA TYR A 77 10.63 -25.66 22.42
C TYR A 77 10.57 -27.13 22.83
N LYS A 78 11.73 -27.77 23.11
CA LYS A 78 11.79 -29.17 23.59
C LYS A 78 11.07 -29.45 24.91
N LYS A 79 10.90 -28.43 25.76
CA LYS A 79 10.24 -28.53 27.07
C LYS A 79 8.79 -28.02 27.03
N CYS A 80 8.29 -27.64 25.87
CA CYS A 80 6.95 -27.07 25.74
C CYS A 80 6.16 -27.78 24.65
N CYS A 81 6.22 -27.27 23.41
CA CYS A 81 5.37 -27.79 22.35
C CYS A 81 5.95 -29.00 21.61
N LEU A 82 7.28 -29.23 21.62
CA LEU A 82 7.88 -30.33 20.84
C LEU A 82 7.30 -31.72 21.17
N PRO A 83 7.14 -32.15 22.44
CA PRO A 83 6.55 -33.47 22.72
C PRO A 83 5.11 -33.59 22.21
N LYS A 84 4.33 -32.51 22.33
CA LYS A 84 2.96 -32.43 21.82
C LYS A 84 2.93 -32.51 20.29
N HIS A 85 3.91 -31.89 19.62
CA HIS A 85 4.06 -31.93 18.16
C HIS A 85 4.45 -33.35 17.69
N GLU A 86 5.40 -33.99 18.36
CA GLU A 86 5.79 -35.38 18.05
C GLU A 86 4.63 -36.36 18.25
N GLU A 87 3.82 -36.17 19.29
CA GLU A 87 2.64 -37.00 19.55
C GLU A 87 1.52 -36.75 18.53
N ALA A 88 1.25 -35.49 18.17
CA ALA A 88 0.29 -35.15 17.11
C ALA A 88 0.71 -35.73 15.75
N ARG A 89 2.02 -35.69 15.42
CA ARG A 89 2.55 -36.28 14.19
C ARG A 89 2.33 -37.79 14.11
N LYS A 90 2.51 -38.50 15.22
CA LYS A 90 2.28 -39.96 15.30
C LYS A 90 0.80 -40.34 15.14
N ARG A 91 -0.12 -39.45 15.52
CA ARG A 91 -1.57 -39.67 15.42
C ARG A 91 -2.15 -39.31 14.05
N MET A 92 -1.39 -38.60 13.21
CA MET A 92 -1.84 -38.18 11.89
C MET A 92 -1.76 -39.34 10.88
N PRO A 93 -2.77 -39.52 10.01
CA PRO A 93 -2.68 -40.50 8.93
C PRO A 93 -1.44 -40.25 8.05
N PRO A 94 -0.70 -41.30 7.63
CA PRO A 94 0.49 -41.15 6.79
C PRO A 94 0.23 -40.34 5.51
N ASP A 95 -0.90 -40.58 4.84
CA ASP A 95 -1.27 -39.89 3.60
C ASP A 95 -1.41 -38.38 3.82
N ARG A 96 -2.03 -37.96 4.95
CA ARG A 96 -2.18 -36.55 5.31
C ARG A 96 -0.83 -35.89 5.62
N LEU A 97 0.08 -36.62 6.27
CA LEU A 97 1.43 -36.11 6.52
C LEU A 97 2.21 -35.94 5.20
N GLN A 98 2.06 -36.88 4.26
CA GLN A 98 2.66 -36.78 2.93
C GLN A 98 2.10 -35.60 2.13
N GLU A 99 0.77 -35.42 2.10
CA GLU A 99 0.12 -34.27 1.45
C GLU A 99 0.66 -32.94 1.99
N MET A 100 0.78 -32.83 3.31
CA MET A 100 1.32 -31.63 3.95
C MET A 100 2.80 -31.40 3.57
N GLU A 101 3.64 -32.44 3.60
CA GLU A 101 5.06 -32.36 3.19
C GLU A 101 5.21 -31.98 1.70
N GLU A 102 4.34 -32.48 0.83
CA GLU A 102 4.29 -32.10 -0.59
C GLU A 102 3.87 -30.65 -0.79
N GLN A 103 2.83 -30.20 -0.07
CA GLN A 103 2.35 -28.82 -0.11
C GLN A 103 3.45 -27.84 0.36
N ALA A 104 4.17 -28.17 1.43
CA ALA A 104 5.29 -27.37 1.92
C ALA A 104 6.43 -27.28 0.92
N LYS A 105 6.83 -28.40 0.30
CA LYS A 105 7.83 -28.41 -0.77
C LYS A 105 7.39 -27.57 -1.97
N ARG A 106 6.10 -27.64 -2.33
CA ARG A 106 5.53 -26.82 -3.41
C ARG A 106 5.60 -25.33 -3.08
N LYS A 107 5.26 -24.95 -1.84
CA LYS A 107 5.35 -23.58 -1.35
C LYS A 107 6.80 -23.06 -1.36
N GLU A 108 7.75 -23.83 -0.84
CA GLU A 108 9.18 -23.45 -0.84
C GLU A 108 9.73 -23.25 -2.26
N ARG A 109 9.34 -24.11 -3.21
CA ARG A 109 9.70 -23.95 -4.62
C ARG A 109 9.11 -22.68 -5.22
N LEU A 110 7.82 -22.42 -4.98
CA LEU A 110 7.16 -21.20 -5.45
C LEU A 110 7.84 -19.95 -4.87
N GLU A 111 8.20 -19.94 -3.59
CA GLU A 111 8.92 -18.82 -2.96
C GLU A 111 10.26 -18.54 -3.66
N LYS A 112 11.05 -19.58 -3.94
CA LYS A 112 12.31 -19.46 -4.69
C LYS A 112 12.12 -18.97 -6.12
N ASP A 113 11.08 -19.47 -6.80
CA ASP A 113 10.77 -19.05 -8.17
C ASP A 113 10.30 -17.59 -8.24
N VAL A 114 9.52 -17.13 -7.25
CA VAL A 114 9.11 -15.73 -7.10
C VAL A 114 10.32 -14.83 -6.81
N GLU A 115 11.20 -15.24 -5.87
CA GLU A 115 12.44 -14.51 -5.56
C GLU A 115 13.30 -14.34 -6.81
N LYS A 116 13.49 -15.41 -7.58
CA LYS A 116 14.19 -15.37 -8.88
C LYS A 116 13.52 -14.42 -9.86
N GLY A 117 12.19 -14.34 -9.88
CA GLY A 117 11.45 -13.38 -10.71
C GLY A 117 11.80 -11.93 -10.38
N PHE A 118 11.87 -11.59 -9.10
CA PHE A 118 12.31 -10.26 -8.67
C PHE A 118 13.80 -10.02 -8.93
N ASP A 119 14.67 -11.01 -8.74
CA ASP A 119 16.10 -10.88 -9.07
C ASP A 119 16.32 -10.54 -10.55
N LEU A 120 15.52 -11.13 -11.44
CA LEU A 120 15.53 -10.80 -12.87
C LEU A 120 15.07 -9.35 -13.12
N LEU A 121 14.06 -8.85 -12.41
CA LEU A 121 13.66 -7.43 -12.49
C LEU A 121 14.79 -6.51 -12.03
N PHE A 122 15.41 -6.80 -10.88
CA PHE A 122 16.53 -6.01 -10.35
C PHE A 122 17.73 -6.01 -11.30
N SER A 123 17.96 -7.13 -11.99
CA SER A 123 19.01 -7.27 -13.00
C SER A 123 18.61 -6.71 -14.37
N GLN A 124 17.43 -6.09 -14.49
CA GLN A 124 16.87 -5.52 -15.73
C GLN A 124 16.68 -6.54 -16.86
N GLU A 125 16.51 -7.82 -16.51
CA GLU A 125 16.23 -8.92 -17.45
C GLU A 125 14.72 -9.09 -17.63
N PHE A 126 14.03 -8.01 -18.02
CA PHE A 126 12.56 -7.89 -18.01
C PHE A 126 11.85 -9.00 -18.79
N GLU A 127 12.34 -9.35 -19.99
CA GLU A 127 11.74 -10.44 -20.80
C GLU A 127 11.85 -11.82 -20.15
N LYS A 128 12.89 -12.05 -19.34
CA LYS A 128 13.04 -13.31 -18.59
C LYS A 128 12.14 -13.31 -17.36
N ALA A 129 12.06 -12.18 -16.65
CA ALA A 129 11.16 -12.01 -15.51
C ALA A 129 9.70 -12.23 -15.93
N GLN A 130 9.28 -11.59 -17.02
CA GLN A 130 7.94 -11.71 -17.59
C GLN A 130 7.59 -13.16 -17.94
N ARG A 131 8.44 -13.85 -18.73
CA ARG A 131 8.20 -15.25 -19.13
C ARG A 131 8.19 -16.22 -17.94
N LEU A 132 8.97 -15.94 -16.90
CA LEU A 132 8.94 -16.72 -15.67
C LEU A 132 7.61 -16.51 -14.95
N ALA A 133 7.18 -15.26 -14.77
CA ALA A 133 5.96 -14.94 -14.07
C ALA A 133 4.70 -15.48 -14.78
N GLU A 134 4.57 -15.25 -16.10
CA GLU A 134 3.43 -15.74 -16.89
C GLU A 134 3.27 -17.26 -16.81
N ARG A 135 4.36 -18.01 -16.96
CA ARG A 135 4.35 -19.47 -16.85
C ARG A 135 3.95 -19.94 -15.45
N LEU A 136 4.40 -19.25 -14.41
CA LEU A 136 4.03 -19.61 -13.03
C LEU A 136 2.56 -19.27 -12.75
N LEU A 137 2.04 -18.19 -13.33
CA LEU A 137 0.62 -17.79 -13.22
C LEU A 137 -0.34 -18.84 -13.80
N GLU A 138 0.09 -19.67 -14.76
CA GLU A 138 -0.71 -20.82 -15.23
C GLU A 138 -1.02 -21.82 -14.09
N SER A 139 -0.08 -21.98 -13.15
CA SER A 139 -0.21 -22.90 -12.02
C SER A 139 -0.63 -22.21 -10.71
N TYR A 140 -0.43 -20.90 -10.62
CA TYR A 140 -0.65 -20.07 -9.43
C TYR A 140 -1.33 -18.73 -9.81
N PRO A 141 -2.57 -18.76 -10.32
CA PRO A 141 -3.23 -17.56 -10.87
C PRO A 141 -3.50 -16.46 -9.83
N ASP A 142 -3.49 -16.80 -8.54
CA ASP A 142 -3.78 -15.89 -7.43
C ASP A 142 -2.54 -15.51 -6.61
N GLU A 143 -1.37 -15.62 -7.22
CA GLU A 143 -0.11 -15.18 -6.63
C GLU A 143 0.21 -13.74 -7.05
N ASP A 144 -0.12 -12.78 -6.19
CA ASP A 144 -0.01 -11.35 -6.50
C ASP A 144 1.42 -10.89 -6.77
N ARG A 145 2.43 -11.56 -6.21
CA ARG A 145 3.83 -11.21 -6.47
C ARG A 145 4.21 -11.46 -7.94
N LEU A 146 3.63 -12.49 -8.57
CA LEU A 146 3.87 -12.77 -9.99
C LEU A 146 3.14 -11.75 -10.87
N HIS A 147 1.91 -11.37 -10.51
CA HIS A 147 1.20 -10.28 -11.19
C HIS A 147 1.96 -8.97 -11.08
N ASP A 148 2.55 -8.66 -9.92
CA ASP A 148 3.40 -7.47 -9.75
C ASP A 148 4.57 -7.46 -10.72
N ILE A 149 5.26 -8.61 -10.84
CA ILE A 149 6.34 -8.75 -11.81
C ILE A 149 5.83 -8.43 -13.22
N THR A 150 4.68 -8.98 -13.63
CA THR A 150 4.13 -8.70 -14.98
C THR A 150 3.72 -7.24 -15.19
N VAL A 151 3.20 -6.56 -14.17
CA VAL A 151 2.88 -5.13 -14.21
C VAL A 151 4.15 -4.30 -14.35
N MET A 152 5.18 -4.61 -13.55
CA MET A 152 6.46 -3.91 -13.62
C MET A 152 7.15 -4.09 -14.98
N THR A 153 7.16 -5.30 -15.54
CA THR A 153 7.73 -5.53 -16.88
C THR A 153 6.95 -4.78 -17.96
N ALA A 154 5.61 -4.78 -17.89
CA ALA A 154 4.77 -4.07 -18.85
C ALA A 154 4.99 -2.55 -18.80
N LEU A 155 5.09 -1.97 -17.59
CA LEU A 155 5.42 -0.55 -17.41
C LEU A 155 6.78 -0.19 -18.02
N VAL A 156 7.82 -0.99 -17.78
CA VAL A 156 9.17 -0.71 -18.31
C VAL A 156 9.23 -0.89 -19.83
N GLN A 157 8.49 -1.84 -20.38
CA GLN A 157 8.41 -2.08 -21.83
C GLN A 157 7.51 -1.08 -22.57
N GLY A 158 6.80 -0.20 -21.85
CA GLY A 158 5.87 0.76 -22.44
C GLY A 158 4.48 0.20 -22.77
N ASP A 159 4.18 -1.03 -22.36
CA ASP A 159 2.87 -1.66 -22.51
C ASP A 159 1.93 -1.25 -21.35
N TYR A 160 1.59 0.04 -21.33
CA TYR A 160 0.79 0.63 -20.25
C TYR A 160 -0.66 0.13 -20.22
N ASP A 161 -1.21 -0.26 -21.37
CA ASP A 161 -2.55 -0.82 -21.47
C ASP A 161 -2.62 -2.17 -20.76
N ARG A 162 -1.63 -3.05 -20.99
CA ARG A 162 -1.52 -4.32 -20.27
C ARG A 162 -1.32 -4.12 -18.77
N ALA A 163 -0.40 -3.23 -18.37
CA ALA A 163 -0.16 -2.91 -16.96
C ALA A 163 -1.46 -2.46 -16.25
N PHE A 164 -2.24 -1.60 -16.92
CA PHE A 164 -3.51 -1.10 -16.41
C PHE A 164 -4.54 -2.21 -16.24
N HIS A 165 -4.69 -3.09 -17.21
CA HIS A 165 -5.67 -4.19 -17.14
C HIS A 165 -5.37 -5.13 -15.97
N ILE A 166 -4.11 -5.55 -15.82
CA ILE A 166 -3.69 -6.43 -14.73
C ILE A 166 -3.89 -5.74 -13.37
N ALA A 167 -3.39 -4.51 -13.22
CA ALA A 167 -3.50 -3.80 -11.94
C ALA A 167 -4.96 -3.52 -11.54
N ARG A 168 -5.83 -3.19 -12.49
CA ARG A 168 -7.27 -3.01 -12.27
C ARG A 168 -7.93 -4.31 -11.82
N GLU A 169 -7.67 -5.40 -12.52
CA GLU A 169 -8.24 -6.72 -12.18
C GLU A 169 -7.80 -7.16 -10.80
N ARG A 170 -6.50 -7.07 -10.49
CA ARG A 170 -5.98 -7.46 -9.18
C ARG A 170 -6.45 -6.54 -8.06
N TRP A 171 -6.68 -5.25 -8.33
CA TRP A 171 -7.34 -4.36 -7.37
C TRP A 171 -8.77 -4.83 -7.04
N GLN A 172 -9.56 -5.23 -8.05
CA GLN A 172 -10.91 -5.78 -7.84
C GLN A 172 -10.86 -7.07 -7.03
N VAL A 173 -9.95 -7.99 -7.36
CA VAL A 173 -9.73 -9.23 -6.61
C VAL A 173 -9.38 -8.94 -5.15
N ALA A 174 -8.48 -8.00 -4.90
CA ALA A 174 -8.09 -7.63 -3.54
C ALA A 174 -9.27 -7.05 -2.72
N GLN A 175 -10.14 -6.25 -3.36
CA GLN A 175 -11.35 -5.73 -2.73
C GLN A 175 -12.34 -6.85 -2.37
N GLU A 176 -12.56 -7.80 -3.28
CA GLU A 176 -13.38 -8.98 -3.02
C GLU A 176 -12.80 -9.84 -1.88
N GLU A 177 -11.50 -10.12 -1.91
CA GLU A 177 -10.82 -10.90 -0.88
C GLU A 177 -10.88 -10.22 0.48
N LYS A 178 -10.72 -8.89 0.54
CA LYS A 178 -10.87 -8.12 1.77
C LYS A 178 -12.29 -8.23 2.33
N ALA A 179 -13.31 -8.03 1.50
CA ALA A 179 -14.71 -8.13 1.92
C ALA A 179 -15.04 -9.56 2.41
N TYR A 180 -14.66 -10.57 1.63
CA TYR A 180 -14.89 -11.97 1.98
C TYR A 180 -14.17 -12.37 3.27
N TYR A 181 -12.90 -11.97 3.43
CA TYR A 181 -12.13 -12.25 4.65
C TYR A 181 -12.74 -11.57 5.87
N GLN A 182 -13.23 -10.33 5.73
CA GLN A 182 -13.91 -9.61 6.81
C GLN A 182 -15.20 -10.30 7.27
N GLU A 183 -15.85 -11.08 6.40
CA GLU A 183 -17.06 -11.84 6.71
C GLU A 183 -16.74 -13.27 7.19
N ASN A 184 -15.74 -13.93 6.61
CA ASN A 184 -15.53 -15.38 6.77
C ASN A 184 -14.26 -15.75 7.56
N GLY A 185 -13.30 -14.84 7.71
CA GLY A 185 -12.04 -15.08 8.43
C GLY A 185 -10.99 -15.91 7.66
N PHE A 186 -11.20 -16.15 6.36
CA PHE A 186 -10.23 -16.77 5.45
C PHE A 186 -10.39 -16.23 4.03
N HIS A 187 -9.42 -16.51 3.15
CA HIS A 187 -9.43 -16.04 1.77
C HIS A 187 -10.29 -16.92 0.87
N LYS A 188 -11.14 -16.32 0.03
CA LYS A 188 -12.09 -17.04 -0.82
C LYS A 188 -11.37 -18.01 -1.76
N ARG A 189 -10.29 -17.55 -2.37
CA ARG A 189 -9.50 -18.29 -3.35
C ARG A 189 -8.52 -19.31 -2.74
N GLU A 190 -8.27 -19.25 -1.43
CA GLU A 190 -7.56 -20.31 -0.68
C GLU A 190 -8.37 -21.62 -0.68
N GLY A 191 -9.69 -21.48 -0.81
CA GLY A 191 -10.67 -22.57 -0.71
C GLY A 191 -10.92 -22.98 0.75
N VAL A 192 -12.07 -23.60 1.00
CA VAL A 192 -12.49 -24.00 2.36
C VAL A 192 -11.48 -24.93 3.03
N GLU A 193 -10.83 -25.80 2.23
CA GLU A 193 -9.81 -26.74 2.71
C GLU A 193 -8.39 -26.16 2.73
N LYS A 194 -8.20 -24.91 2.31
CA LYS A 194 -6.91 -24.21 2.26
C LYS A 194 -5.81 -24.93 1.48
N LYS A 195 -6.22 -25.59 0.39
CA LYS A 195 -5.32 -26.38 -0.47
C LYS A 195 -4.62 -25.53 -1.52
N ASN A 196 -5.19 -24.38 -1.88
CA ASN A 196 -4.60 -23.51 -2.88
C ASN A 196 -3.52 -22.63 -2.25
N LEU A 197 -2.33 -22.62 -2.86
CA LEU A 197 -1.31 -21.63 -2.51
C LEU A 197 -1.72 -20.29 -3.13
N VAL A 198 -2.01 -19.33 -2.26
CA VAL A 198 -2.41 -17.98 -2.64
C VAL A 198 -1.56 -16.98 -1.88
N TYR A 199 -1.38 -15.80 -2.47
CA TYR A 199 -0.73 -14.69 -1.82
C TYR A 199 -1.36 -13.40 -2.33
N PHE A 200 -1.92 -12.63 -1.41
CA PHE A 200 -2.62 -11.40 -1.74
C PHE A 200 -1.89 -10.19 -1.19
N TYR A 201 -1.74 -9.17 -2.03
CA TYR A 201 -1.47 -7.82 -1.60
C TYR A 201 -2.75 -7.16 -1.07
N SER A 202 -2.56 -6.11 -0.27
CA SER A 202 -3.69 -5.31 0.20
C SER A 202 -4.33 -4.53 -0.96
N PRO A 203 -5.62 -4.18 -0.86
CA PRO A 203 -6.26 -3.33 -1.88
C PRO A 203 -5.53 -2.02 -2.12
N SER A 204 -4.99 -1.39 -1.08
CA SER A 204 -4.22 -0.14 -1.21
C SER A 204 -2.93 -0.32 -2.02
N THR A 205 -2.30 -1.50 -1.96
CA THR A 205 -1.10 -1.81 -2.76
C THR A 205 -1.45 -1.92 -4.25
N TRP A 206 -2.56 -2.60 -4.58
CA TRP A 206 -3.03 -2.67 -5.96
C TRP A 206 -3.61 -1.36 -6.46
N LEU A 207 -4.24 -0.55 -5.60
CA LEU A 207 -4.77 0.77 -5.94
C LEU A 207 -3.64 1.71 -6.39
N GLU A 208 -2.49 1.67 -5.72
CA GLU A 208 -1.28 2.40 -6.10
C GLU A 208 -0.77 1.97 -7.48
N LYS A 209 -0.60 0.67 -7.72
CA LYS A 209 -0.15 0.15 -9.02
C LYS A 209 -1.14 0.48 -10.14
N PHE A 210 -2.43 0.43 -9.82
CA PHE A 210 -3.50 0.79 -10.74
C PHE A 210 -3.43 2.27 -11.11
N TRP A 211 -3.18 3.16 -10.13
CA TRP A 211 -2.96 4.57 -10.39
C TRP A 211 -1.74 4.82 -11.28
N ILE A 212 -0.59 4.22 -10.96
CA ILE A 212 0.63 4.34 -11.76
C ILE A 212 0.38 3.93 -13.22
N ALA A 213 -0.27 2.78 -13.43
CA ALA A 213 -0.58 2.30 -14.78
C ALA A 213 -1.60 3.17 -15.52
N GLN A 214 -2.64 3.67 -14.82
CA GLN A 214 -3.59 4.62 -15.39
C GLN A 214 -2.89 5.90 -15.83
N ARG A 215 -2.02 6.45 -14.97
CA ARG A 215 -1.28 7.67 -15.29
C ARG A 215 -0.27 7.47 -16.40
N ALA A 216 0.44 6.34 -16.44
CA ALA A 216 1.35 6.03 -17.54
C ALA A 216 0.64 6.06 -18.91
N ARG A 217 -0.59 5.53 -19.00
CA ARG A 217 -1.43 5.61 -20.22
C ARG A 217 -1.76 7.06 -20.59
N VAL A 218 -2.25 7.84 -19.62
CA VAL A 218 -2.61 9.26 -19.84
C VAL A 218 -1.39 10.08 -20.25
N TYR A 219 -0.26 9.86 -19.60
CA TYR A 219 0.98 10.58 -19.86
C TYR A 219 1.57 10.30 -21.23
N ARG A 220 1.46 9.06 -21.73
CA ARG A 220 1.84 8.74 -23.11
C ARG A 220 1.15 9.64 -24.13
N ASP A 221 -0.14 9.92 -23.90
CA ASP A 221 -0.96 10.67 -24.84
C ASP A 221 -0.83 12.20 -24.61
N LEU A 222 -0.69 12.63 -23.35
CA LEU A 222 -0.55 14.03 -22.97
C LEU A 222 0.84 14.60 -23.25
N PHE A 223 1.88 13.77 -23.14
CA PHE A 223 3.28 14.14 -23.32
C PHE A 223 3.94 13.24 -24.37
N PRO A 224 3.56 13.35 -25.66
CA PRO A 224 4.14 12.54 -26.70
C PRO A 224 5.63 12.85 -26.90
N SER A 225 6.45 11.81 -27.01
CA SER A 225 7.87 11.95 -27.36
C SER A 225 8.02 12.29 -28.85
N ASN A 226 8.91 13.24 -29.16
CA ASN A 226 9.33 13.59 -30.52
C ASN A 226 10.56 12.78 -31.00
N ASP A 227 10.91 11.70 -30.30
CA ASP A 227 12.10 10.86 -30.56
C ASP A 227 13.45 11.62 -30.54
N ASP A 228 13.57 12.67 -29.73
CA ASP A 228 14.82 13.40 -29.51
C ASP A 228 15.86 12.51 -28.80
N GLN A 229 16.81 12.01 -29.59
CA GLN A 229 17.90 11.14 -29.14
C GLN A 229 18.84 11.82 -28.14
N ARG A 230 18.97 13.15 -28.17
CA ARG A 230 19.78 13.89 -27.20
C ARG A 230 19.12 13.87 -25.84
N LEU A 231 17.81 14.12 -25.76
CA LEU A 231 17.04 14.03 -24.52
C LEU A 231 17.02 12.60 -23.96
N LYS A 232 16.83 11.59 -24.83
CA LYS A 232 16.93 10.18 -24.43
C LYS A 232 18.27 9.87 -23.76
N LYS A 233 19.38 10.25 -24.40
CA LYS A 233 20.73 10.04 -23.86
C LYS A 233 20.95 10.78 -22.54
N LEU A 234 20.43 12.00 -22.43
CA LEU A 234 20.58 12.82 -21.23
C LEU A 234 19.84 12.20 -20.03
N VAL A 235 18.59 11.75 -20.25
CA VAL A 235 17.79 11.06 -19.24
C VAL A 235 18.34 9.68 -18.91
N ASP A 236 18.79 8.91 -19.90
CA ASP A 236 19.46 7.63 -19.68
C ASP A 236 20.71 7.79 -18.81
N GLY A 237 21.41 8.93 -18.91
CA GLY A 237 22.52 9.28 -18.03
C GLY A 237 22.14 9.33 -16.54
N LEU A 238 20.89 9.68 -16.19
CA LEU A 238 20.42 9.66 -14.80
C LEU A 238 20.37 8.26 -14.22
N LYS A 239 20.18 7.21 -15.06
CA LYS A 239 20.16 5.81 -14.60
C LYS A 239 21.48 5.38 -13.97
N ALA A 240 22.58 6.08 -14.23
CA ALA A 240 23.85 5.85 -13.54
C ALA A 240 23.73 6.03 -12.01
N ALA A 241 22.76 6.81 -11.52
CA ALA A 241 22.45 6.93 -10.09
C ALA A 241 22.10 5.58 -9.44
N ASN A 242 21.63 4.61 -10.22
CA ASN A 242 21.21 3.31 -9.73
C ASN A 242 22.39 2.34 -9.50
N ASP A 243 23.61 2.70 -9.88
CA ASP A 243 24.78 1.86 -9.69
C ASP A 243 25.26 1.88 -8.21
N PRO A 244 25.07 0.78 -7.44
CA PRO A 244 25.47 0.73 -6.05
C PRO A 244 27.00 0.65 -5.86
N LYS A 245 27.75 0.21 -6.89
CA LYS A 245 29.23 0.19 -6.85
C LYS A 245 29.79 1.60 -6.98
N ARG A 246 29.17 2.41 -7.85
CA ARG A 246 29.53 3.82 -8.01
C ARG A 246 29.07 4.67 -6.82
N PHE A 247 27.92 4.35 -6.24
CA PHE A 247 27.30 5.15 -5.18
C PHE A 247 26.89 4.28 -3.97
N PRO A 248 27.82 3.98 -3.05
CA PRO A 248 27.56 3.11 -1.90
C PRO A 248 26.72 3.79 -0.81
N GLY A 249 26.65 5.12 -0.79
CA GLY A 249 25.88 5.89 0.19
C GLY A 249 24.38 5.62 0.10
N ARG A 250 23.71 5.67 1.25
CA ARG A 250 22.27 5.45 1.41
C ARG A 250 21.58 6.72 1.91
N GLN A 251 20.24 6.74 1.85
CA GLN A 251 19.42 7.85 2.36
C GLN A 251 19.90 9.21 1.81
N GLU A 252 19.91 10.25 2.64
CA GLU A 252 20.26 11.62 2.24
C GLU A 252 21.70 11.76 1.75
N GLU A 253 22.66 11.10 2.40
CA GLU A 253 24.05 11.08 1.95
C GLU A 253 24.18 10.47 0.56
N GLY A 254 23.49 9.34 0.34
CA GLY A 254 23.42 8.68 -0.95
C GLY A 254 22.76 9.53 -2.03
N TYR A 255 21.72 10.28 -1.68
CA TYR A 255 21.04 11.21 -2.57
C TYR A 255 21.98 12.34 -3.01
N GLU A 256 22.59 13.05 -2.05
CA GLU A 256 23.47 14.19 -2.31
C GLU A 256 24.71 13.80 -3.12
N MET A 257 25.28 12.62 -2.86
CA MET A 257 26.41 12.09 -3.63
C MET A 257 26.06 11.92 -5.12
N ARG A 258 24.88 11.36 -5.40
CA ARG A 258 24.39 11.15 -6.78
C ARG A 258 24.04 12.47 -7.44
N ARG A 259 23.38 13.37 -6.70
CA ARG A 259 23.02 14.72 -7.17
C ARG A 259 24.26 15.49 -7.63
N ARG A 260 25.33 15.50 -6.82
CA ARG A 260 26.60 16.15 -7.17
C ARG A 260 27.26 15.51 -8.38
N ALA A 261 27.30 14.18 -8.43
CA ALA A 261 27.94 13.45 -9.52
C ALA A 261 27.20 13.58 -10.86
N LEU A 262 25.90 13.89 -10.83
CA LEU A 262 25.04 14.05 -12.00
C LEU A 262 24.63 15.50 -12.26
N ALA A 263 25.23 16.47 -11.56
CA ALA A 263 24.87 17.89 -11.64
C ALA A 263 24.83 18.40 -13.10
N GLY A 264 25.86 18.10 -13.90
CA GLY A 264 25.88 18.52 -15.30
C GLY A 264 24.77 17.93 -16.18
N ASN A 265 24.27 16.73 -15.86
CA ASN A 265 23.09 16.17 -16.55
C ASN A 265 21.81 16.85 -16.07
N LEU A 266 21.70 17.10 -14.76
CA LEU A 266 20.55 17.75 -14.15
C LEU A 266 20.41 19.20 -14.64
N ASP A 267 21.51 19.96 -14.70
CA ASP A 267 21.54 21.34 -15.19
C ASP A 267 21.09 21.43 -16.65
N GLN A 268 21.52 20.48 -17.49
CA GLN A 268 21.05 20.40 -18.88
C GLN A 268 19.55 20.06 -18.93
N LEU A 269 19.08 19.08 -18.17
CA LEU A 269 17.65 18.74 -18.14
C LEU A 269 16.78 19.89 -17.63
N GLU A 270 17.28 20.67 -16.68
CA GLU A 270 16.63 21.88 -16.21
C GLU A 270 16.47 22.91 -17.35
N GLN A 271 17.53 23.15 -18.13
CA GLN A 271 17.53 24.06 -19.28
C GLN A 271 16.59 23.61 -20.41
N GLU A 272 16.43 22.31 -20.62
CA GLU A 272 15.52 21.75 -21.63
C GLU A 272 14.04 21.99 -21.30
N GLY A 273 13.73 22.26 -20.04
CA GLY A 273 12.38 22.61 -19.61
C GLY A 273 11.37 21.47 -19.81
N PRO A 274 10.08 21.81 -19.98
CA PRO A 274 8.99 20.84 -20.17
C PRO A 274 9.18 19.85 -21.34
N SER A 275 10.04 20.14 -22.30
CA SER A 275 10.33 19.23 -23.42
C SER A 275 10.96 17.90 -22.98
N ALA A 276 11.58 17.86 -21.80
CA ALA A 276 12.16 16.65 -21.23
C ALA A 276 11.11 15.73 -20.57
N ILE A 277 9.92 16.21 -20.25
CA ILE A 277 8.88 15.48 -19.49
C ILE A 277 8.57 14.09 -20.08
N PRO A 278 8.32 13.91 -21.40
CA PRO A 278 8.06 12.60 -21.99
C PRO A 278 9.14 11.54 -21.69
N TYR A 279 10.39 11.99 -21.54
CA TYR A 279 11.54 11.12 -21.30
C TYR A 279 11.75 10.84 -19.81
N LEU A 280 11.39 11.78 -18.94
CA LEU A 280 11.50 11.65 -17.49
C LEU A 280 10.41 10.77 -16.88
N LEU A 281 9.18 10.84 -17.39
CA LEU A 281 8.02 10.14 -16.82
C LEU A 281 8.20 8.61 -16.70
N PRO A 282 8.76 7.90 -17.70
CA PRO A 282 9.03 6.47 -17.56
C PRO A 282 9.93 6.10 -16.37
N LEU A 283 10.82 7.00 -15.93
CA LEU A 283 11.64 6.76 -14.73
C LEU A 283 10.82 6.79 -13.44
N THR A 284 9.62 7.38 -13.44
CA THR A 284 8.79 7.54 -12.24
C THR A 284 7.91 6.33 -11.93
N TYR A 285 7.64 5.45 -12.91
CA TYR A 285 6.75 4.30 -12.74
C TYR A 285 7.36 3.17 -11.90
N SER A 286 8.69 3.21 -11.74
CA SER A 286 9.43 2.30 -10.87
C SER A 286 10.35 3.10 -9.97
N PHE A 287 10.33 2.82 -8.67
CA PHE A 287 11.22 3.49 -7.73
C PHE A 287 12.70 3.20 -8.05
N SER A 288 13.49 4.24 -8.21
CA SER A 288 14.94 4.14 -8.38
C SER A 288 15.62 5.41 -7.88
N TRP A 289 16.94 5.41 -7.75
CA TRP A 289 17.67 6.62 -7.41
C TRP A 289 17.52 7.71 -8.48
N ALA A 290 17.41 7.32 -9.75
CA ALA A 290 17.20 8.25 -10.85
C ALA A 290 15.84 8.96 -10.75
N SER A 291 14.79 8.28 -10.27
CA SER A 291 13.45 8.86 -10.16
C SER A 291 13.37 9.97 -9.11
N LEU A 292 14.27 9.97 -8.11
CA LEU A 292 14.29 10.97 -7.04
C LEU A 292 14.63 12.40 -7.49
N PHE A 293 15.21 12.57 -8.68
CA PHE A 293 15.53 13.89 -9.22
C PHE A 293 14.35 14.54 -9.95
N ILE A 294 13.36 13.74 -10.36
CA ILE A 294 12.25 14.22 -11.19
C ILE A 294 11.39 15.28 -10.50
N PRO A 295 11.03 15.17 -9.20
CA PRO A 295 10.24 16.20 -8.54
C PRO A 295 10.92 17.57 -8.52
N ASP A 296 12.25 17.61 -8.38
CA ASP A 296 13.01 18.87 -8.36
C ASP A 296 13.10 19.49 -9.76
N LEU A 297 13.23 18.66 -10.82
CA LEU A 297 13.17 19.12 -12.22
C LEU A 297 11.78 19.69 -12.57
N LEU A 298 10.70 19.00 -12.21
CA LEU A 298 9.33 19.48 -12.44
C LEU A 298 9.07 20.80 -11.70
N TYR A 299 9.57 20.92 -10.47
CA TYR A 299 9.51 22.17 -9.72
C TYR A 299 10.23 23.31 -10.43
N ALA A 300 11.45 23.07 -10.93
CA ALA A 300 12.25 24.05 -11.66
C ALA A 300 11.56 24.50 -12.97
N TYR A 301 10.88 23.59 -13.67
CA TYR A 301 10.12 23.93 -14.88
C TYR A 301 8.95 24.86 -14.58
N GLY A 302 8.23 24.64 -13.48
CA GLY A 302 7.21 25.53 -12.97
C GLY A 302 6.00 25.78 -13.90
N SER A 303 5.85 25.02 -14.99
CA SER A 303 4.67 25.06 -15.87
C SER A 303 3.45 24.45 -15.21
N ASP A 304 2.25 24.77 -15.69
CA ASP A 304 1.00 24.21 -15.17
C ASP A 304 0.99 22.67 -15.29
N GLU A 305 1.54 22.12 -16.37
CA GLU A 305 1.73 20.67 -16.54
C GLU A 305 2.67 20.08 -15.49
N SER A 306 3.72 20.79 -15.13
CA SER A 306 4.69 20.33 -14.12
C SER A 306 4.08 20.32 -12.73
N ILE A 307 3.24 21.31 -12.40
CA ILE A 307 2.48 21.36 -11.15
C ILE A 307 1.47 20.21 -11.09
N LEU A 308 0.76 19.95 -12.20
CA LEU A 308 -0.15 18.80 -12.32
C LEU A 308 0.59 17.48 -12.09
N LEU A 309 1.75 17.30 -12.73
CA LEU A 309 2.58 16.12 -12.54
C LEU A 309 3.05 15.96 -11.11
N LEU A 310 3.50 17.02 -10.43
CA LEU A 310 3.87 16.96 -9.01
C LEU A 310 2.68 16.47 -8.15
N ALA A 311 1.47 16.97 -8.40
CA ALA A 311 0.28 16.54 -7.68
C ALA A 311 -0.03 15.05 -7.90
N GLU A 312 -0.07 14.60 -9.16
CA GLU A 312 -0.43 13.22 -9.49
C GLU A 312 0.68 12.20 -9.14
N LEU A 313 1.95 12.57 -9.28
CA LEU A 313 3.10 11.75 -8.92
C LEU A 313 3.26 11.62 -7.40
N SER A 314 2.78 12.59 -6.61
CA SER A 314 2.75 12.47 -5.15
C SER A 314 1.93 11.26 -4.67
N MET A 315 0.99 10.78 -5.50
CA MET A 315 0.13 9.64 -5.21
C MET A 315 0.80 8.28 -5.49
N PHE A 316 2.04 8.25 -6.00
CA PHE A 316 2.78 7.00 -6.29
C PHE A 316 3.33 6.31 -5.02
N ARG A 317 3.09 6.87 -3.82
CA ARG A 317 3.36 6.28 -2.50
C ARG A 317 4.79 5.78 -2.22
N PHE A 318 5.75 6.03 -3.10
CA PHE A 318 7.17 5.93 -2.80
C PHE A 318 7.56 7.02 -1.78
N PRO A 319 7.85 6.70 -0.49
CA PRO A 319 7.80 7.71 0.58
C PRO A 319 8.66 8.95 0.34
N TYR A 320 9.93 8.76 -0.06
CA TYR A 320 10.85 9.86 -0.32
C TYR A 320 10.49 10.66 -1.60
N PHE A 321 10.04 9.97 -2.64
CA PHE A 321 9.68 10.59 -3.92
C PHE A 321 8.37 11.39 -3.79
N ALA A 322 7.34 10.77 -3.21
CA ALA A 322 6.06 11.42 -2.95
C ALA A 322 6.23 12.63 -2.04
N GLN A 323 7.02 12.52 -0.96
CA GLN A 323 7.30 13.65 -0.09
C GLN A 323 7.98 14.80 -0.83
N LYS A 324 8.95 14.52 -1.72
CA LYS A 324 9.58 15.56 -2.55
C LYS A 324 8.55 16.27 -3.45
N CYS A 325 7.62 15.53 -4.05
CA CYS A 325 6.53 16.14 -4.83
C CYS A 325 5.69 17.08 -3.97
N LEU A 326 5.25 16.63 -2.78
CA LEU A 326 4.42 17.42 -1.86
C LEU A 326 5.15 18.68 -1.37
N VAL A 327 6.41 18.56 -0.97
CA VAL A 327 7.24 19.71 -0.54
C VAL A 327 7.39 20.74 -1.66
N ASN A 328 7.56 20.28 -2.91
CA ASN A 328 7.67 21.19 -4.04
C ASN A 328 6.31 21.86 -4.37
N LEU A 329 5.18 21.19 -4.14
CA LEU A 329 3.86 21.82 -4.20
C LEU A 329 3.68 22.89 -3.11
N GLU A 330 4.11 22.63 -1.88
CA GLU A 330 4.07 23.62 -0.80
C GLU A 330 4.90 24.87 -1.14
N LYS A 331 6.11 24.69 -1.72
CA LYS A 331 6.96 25.80 -2.18
C LYS A 331 6.32 26.64 -3.29
N LEU A 332 5.42 26.07 -4.08
CA LEU A 332 4.70 26.78 -5.14
C LEU A 332 3.58 27.67 -4.55
N GLY A 333 3.19 27.47 -3.30
CA GLY A 333 2.18 28.27 -2.60
C GLY A 333 0.83 28.24 -3.31
N ASP A 334 0.20 29.41 -3.40
CA ASP A 334 -1.14 29.61 -3.99
C ASP A 334 -1.26 29.07 -5.42
N ARG A 335 -0.16 29.03 -6.19
CA ARG A 335 -0.15 28.48 -7.56
C ARG A 335 -0.51 26.99 -7.61
N ALA A 336 -0.24 26.23 -6.54
CA ALA A 336 -0.55 24.82 -6.48
C ALA A 336 -2.03 24.55 -6.16
N ILE A 337 -2.73 25.48 -5.52
CA ILE A 337 -4.08 25.26 -4.96
C ILE A 337 -5.11 24.87 -6.05
N PRO A 338 -5.23 25.59 -7.19
CA PRO A 338 -6.22 25.22 -8.21
C PRO A 338 -5.95 23.84 -8.83
N VAL A 339 -4.68 23.46 -8.96
CA VAL A 339 -4.28 22.15 -9.48
C VAL A 339 -4.61 21.06 -8.48
N ILE A 340 -4.33 21.29 -7.19
CA ILE A 340 -4.68 20.37 -6.11
C ILE A 340 -6.19 20.17 -6.03
N GLU A 341 -6.99 21.24 -6.10
CA GLU A 341 -8.46 21.16 -6.12
C GLU A 341 -8.96 20.31 -7.29
N LYS A 342 -8.42 20.53 -8.48
CA LYS A 342 -8.73 19.72 -9.66
C LYS A 342 -8.43 18.24 -9.42
N VAL A 343 -7.22 17.89 -8.97
CA VAL A 343 -6.83 16.49 -8.73
C VAL A 343 -7.68 15.85 -7.62
N LEU A 344 -8.06 16.60 -6.59
CA LEU A 344 -8.97 16.13 -5.55
C LEU A 344 -10.37 15.82 -6.12
N SER A 345 -10.86 16.62 -7.05
CA SER A 345 -12.20 16.44 -7.66
C SER A 345 -12.28 15.30 -8.69
N GLU A 346 -11.17 14.90 -9.31
CA GLU A 346 -11.14 13.91 -10.38
C GLU A 346 -10.75 12.51 -9.88
N ASN A 347 -11.22 11.44 -10.53
CA ASN A 347 -10.83 10.05 -10.20
C ASN A 347 -11.11 9.64 -8.73
N PRO A 348 -12.37 9.70 -8.25
CA PRO A 348 -12.73 9.43 -6.85
C PRO A 348 -12.37 8.01 -6.37
N ALA A 349 -12.23 7.05 -7.29
CA ALA A 349 -11.75 5.70 -6.97
C ALA A 349 -10.36 5.68 -6.30
N PHE A 350 -9.58 6.76 -6.42
CA PHE A 350 -8.21 6.89 -5.90
C PHE A 350 -8.08 7.88 -4.74
N ASP A 351 -9.19 8.33 -4.13
CA ASP A 351 -9.15 9.34 -3.06
C ASP A 351 -8.25 8.94 -1.89
N GLU A 352 -8.15 7.65 -1.56
CA GLU A 352 -7.24 7.12 -0.53
C GLU A 352 -5.76 7.48 -0.79
N LEU A 353 -5.38 7.73 -2.04
CA LEU A 353 -4.01 8.11 -2.42
C LEU A 353 -3.76 9.63 -2.34
N LYS A 354 -4.81 10.45 -2.23
CA LYS A 354 -4.72 11.92 -2.32
C LYS A 354 -4.47 12.62 -0.99
N VAL A 355 -4.34 11.88 0.11
CA VAL A 355 -4.17 12.43 1.47
C VAL A 355 -2.92 13.31 1.62
N GLY A 356 -1.89 13.08 0.81
CA GLY A 356 -0.73 13.97 0.72
C GLY A 356 -1.11 15.38 0.26
N LEU A 357 -1.97 15.51 -0.75
CA LEU A 357 -2.44 16.80 -1.26
C LEU A 357 -3.31 17.54 -0.23
N ILE A 358 -4.11 16.81 0.53
CA ILE A 358 -4.88 17.37 1.66
C ILE A 358 -3.93 17.96 2.71
N SER A 359 -2.80 17.29 2.97
CA SER A 359 -1.78 17.78 3.88
C SER A 359 -1.12 19.07 3.36
N VAL A 360 -0.85 19.15 2.05
CA VAL A 360 -0.34 20.39 1.42
C VAL A 360 -1.32 21.55 1.60
N LEU A 361 -2.62 21.33 1.36
CA LEU A 361 -3.64 22.37 1.62
C LEU A 361 -3.70 22.80 3.09
N GLY A 362 -3.45 21.88 4.03
CA GLY A 362 -3.35 22.20 5.46
C GLY A 362 -2.12 23.04 5.83
N ASN A 363 -1.03 22.95 5.05
CA ASN A 363 0.18 23.72 5.25
C ASN A 363 0.16 25.08 4.52
N LEU A 364 -0.68 25.20 3.48
CA LEU A 364 -0.95 26.45 2.79
C LEU A 364 -2.12 27.15 3.50
N GLU A 365 -1.85 28.04 4.45
CA GLU A 365 -2.87 28.73 5.26
C GLU A 365 -3.53 29.89 4.46
N THR A 366 -4.37 29.56 3.48
CA THR A 366 -5.06 30.51 2.59
C THR A 366 -6.58 30.37 2.68
N PRO A 367 -7.37 31.42 2.36
CA PRO A 367 -8.83 31.31 2.28
C PRO A 367 -9.30 30.22 1.29
N GLU A 368 -8.61 30.07 0.17
CA GLU A 368 -8.94 29.10 -0.88
C GLU A 368 -8.70 27.66 -0.42
N SER A 369 -7.54 27.38 0.18
CA SER A 369 -7.26 26.06 0.75
C SER A 369 -8.21 25.73 1.90
N PHE A 370 -8.55 26.70 2.75
CA PHE A 370 -9.54 26.54 3.82
C PHE A 370 -10.91 26.15 3.26
N ARG A 371 -11.38 26.87 2.23
CA ARG A 371 -12.66 26.57 1.54
C ARG A 371 -12.68 25.14 1.00
N ILE A 372 -11.59 24.71 0.34
CA ILE A 372 -11.49 23.36 -0.20
C ILE A 372 -11.54 22.32 0.93
N LEU A 373 -10.75 22.51 1.99
CA LEU A 373 -10.73 21.59 3.13
C LEU A 373 -12.10 21.51 3.81
N VAL A 374 -12.79 22.64 4.01
CA VAL A 374 -14.15 22.67 4.54
C VAL A 374 -15.10 21.83 3.68
N SER A 375 -15.04 21.95 2.35
CA SER A 375 -15.88 21.14 1.46
C SER A 375 -15.62 19.64 1.60
N LEU A 376 -14.37 19.24 1.83
CA LEU A 376 -13.98 17.84 1.99
C LEU A 376 -14.37 17.23 3.34
N THR A 377 -14.86 18.03 4.30
CA THR A 377 -15.45 17.49 5.55
C THR A 377 -16.70 16.64 5.29
N GLU A 378 -17.36 16.86 4.15
CA GLU A 378 -18.54 16.11 3.71
C GLU A 378 -18.21 14.84 2.91
N HIS A 379 -16.93 14.54 2.69
CA HIS A 379 -16.49 13.39 1.91
C HIS A 379 -17.03 12.04 2.44
N GLU A 380 -17.44 11.13 1.56
CA GLU A 380 -18.08 9.86 1.93
C GLU A 380 -17.13 8.96 2.74
N ASN A 381 -15.86 8.87 2.32
CA ASN A 381 -14.85 8.06 2.99
C ASN A 381 -14.36 8.69 4.32
N PRO A 382 -14.61 8.06 5.49
CA PRO A 382 -14.17 8.58 6.79
C PRO A 382 -12.64 8.70 6.93
N TYR A 383 -11.88 7.88 6.19
CA TYR A 383 -10.42 7.99 6.16
C TYR A 383 -9.99 9.37 5.66
N ILE A 384 -10.62 9.88 4.60
CA ILE A 384 -10.33 11.20 4.02
C ILE A 384 -10.71 12.31 5.00
N VAL A 385 -11.92 12.24 5.58
CA VAL A 385 -12.41 13.21 6.57
C VAL A 385 -11.45 13.34 7.75
N ASN A 386 -10.84 12.23 8.19
CA ASN A 386 -9.85 12.23 9.26
C ASN A 386 -8.57 13.03 8.90
N PHE A 387 -8.11 12.98 7.64
CA PHE A 387 -6.99 13.80 7.17
C PHE A 387 -7.38 15.26 6.97
N VAL A 388 -8.59 15.51 6.48
CA VAL A 388 -9.15 16.86 6.34
C VAL A 388 -9.23 17.56 7.68
N ALA A 389 -9.68 16.87 8.73
CA ALA A 389 -9.77 17.44 10.06
C ALA A 389 -8.40 17.86 10.61
N GLN A 390 -7.37 17.04 10.39
CA GLN A 390 -6.00 17.41 10.74
C GLN A 390 -5.52 18.64 9.96
N ALA A 391 -5.78 18.68 8.65
CA ALA A 391 -5.40 19.81 7.80
C ALA A 391 -6.11 21.12 8.20
N LEU A 392 -7.40 21.07 8.55
CA LEU A 392 -8.14 22.20 9.11
C LEU A 392 -7.59 22.64 10.47
N GLY A 393 -7.17 21.69 11.32
CA GLY A 393 -6.51 22.00 12.59
C GLY A 393 -5.21 22.78 12.40
N ASN A 394 -4.44 22.48 11.35
CA ASN A 394 -3.21 23.22 11.04
C ASN A 394 -3.46 24.69 10.70
N HIS A 395 -4.63 25.03 10.11
CA HIS A 395 -5.00 26.42 9.79
C HIS A 395 -5.26 27.28 11.02
N LYS A 396 -5.47 26.67 12.20
CA LYS A 396 -5.74 27.41 13.46
C LYS A 396 -6.85 28.46 13.31
N ASN A 397 -7.86 28.10 12.52
CA ASN A 397 -9.01 28.94 12.24
C ASN A 397 -10.26 28.36 12.92
N PRO A 398 -10.77 28.99 13.99
CA PRO A 398 -11.97 28.53 14.69
C PRO A 398 -13.23 28.43 13.83
N GLU A 399 -13.29 29.09 12.66
CA GLU A 399 -14.40 28.94 11.71
C GLU A 399 -14.56 27.49 11.20
N ALA A 400 -13.54 26.64 11.35
CA ALA A 400 -13.63 25.22 11.01
C ALA A 400 -14.53 24.42 11.99
N LEU A 401 -14.74 24.90 13.22
CA LEU A 401 -15.40 24.13 14.29
C LEU A 401 -16.79 23.61 13.91
N PRO A 402 -17.73 24.41 13.35
CA PRO A 402 -19.05 23.90 12.98
C PRO A 402 -18.99 22.76 11.95
N TYR A 403 -18.03 22.82 11.02
CA TYR A 403 -17.85 21.79 9.99
C TYR A 403 -17.25 20.51 10.57
N LEU A 404 -16.26 20.64 11.47
CA LEU A 404 -15.67 19.50 12.16
C LEU A 404 -16.67 18.80 13.08
N GLU A 405 -17.52 19.57 13.76
CA GLU A 405 -18.60 19.05 14.60
C GLU A 405 -19.62 18.27 13.77
N LYS A 406 -20.09 18.85 12.66
CA LYS A 406 -20.97 18.16 11.70
C LYS A 406 -20.33 16.88 11.16
N ALA A 407 -19.03 16.91 10.84
CA ALA A 407 -18.30 15.73 10.39
C ALA A 407 -18.23 14.66 11.48
N ARG A 408 -17.94 15.04 12.73
CA ARG A 408 -17.90 14.15 13.90
C ARG A 408 -19.24 13.43 14.11
N GLU A 409 -20.36 14.15 14.01
CA GLU A 409 -21.69 13.56 14.13
C GLU A 409 -21.97 12.52 13.04
N ARG A 410 -21.46 12.75 11.83
CA ARG A 410 -21.67 11.85 10.67
C ARG A 410 -20.78 10.61 10.68
N VAL A 411 -19.48 10.76 10.94
CA VAL A 411 -18.50 9.65 10.81
C VAL A 411 -18.05 9.06 12.14
N GLY A 412 -18.52 9.61 13.26
CA GLY A 412 -18.15 9.21 14.62
C GLY A 412 -16.88 9.90 15.12
N GLU A 413 -16.53 9.63 16.38
CA GLU A 413 -15.30 10.15 17.00
C GLU A 413 -14.05 9.46 16.45
N LEU A 414 -13.49 10.03 15.39
CA LEU A 414 -12.15 9.69 14.92
C LEU A 414 -11.10 10.52 15.66
N SER A 415 -9.95 9.92 15.95
CA SER A 415 -8.92 10.52 16.81
C SER A 415 -8.41 11.88 16.32
N LYS A 416 -8.29 12.10 15.01
CA LYS A 416 -7.83 13.39 14.47
C LYS A 416 -8.93 14.46 14.49
N ILE A 417 -10.20 14.06 14.34
CA ILE A 417 -11.34 14.98 14.43
C ILE A 417 -11.44 15.53 15.87
N ALA A 418 -11.39 14.64 16.86
CA ALA A 418 -11.40 15.04 18.26
C ALA A 418 -10.20 15.93 18.64
N GLY A 419 -9.00 15.59 18.13
CA GLY A 419 -7.80 16.40 18.31
C GLY A 419 -7.95 17.83 17.74
N ALA A 420 -8.37 17.94 16.48
CA ALA A 420 -8.54 19.24 15.83
C ALA A 420 -9.59 20.12 16.52
N ILE A 421 -10.73 19.55 16.93
CA ILE A 421 -11.76 20.29 17.68
C ILE A 421 -11.21 20.82 19.01
N LYS A 422 -10.48 19.97 19.74
CA LYS A 422 -9.88 20.36 21.02
C LYS A 422 -8.87 21.50 20.86
N ASP A 423 -8.00 21.42 19.85
CA ASP A 423 -6.97 22.41 19.61
C ASP A 423 -7.59 23.77 19.23
N LEU A 424 -8.57 23.78 18.32
CA LEU A 424 -9.27 24.98 17.87
C LEU A 424 -10.16 25.60 18.97
N ALA A 425 -10.84 24.79 19.79
CA ALA A 425 -11.59 25.28 20.93
C ALA A 425 -10.69 25.91 22.00
N GLY A 426 -9.43 25.44 22.12
CA GLY A 426 -8.42 26.05 22.96
C GLY A 426 -7.99 27.45 22.49
N GLU A 427 -8.03 27.72 21.19
CA GLU A 427 -7.69 29.02 20.61
C GLU A 427 -8.79 30.06 20.79
N LEU A 428 -10.07 29.67 20.77
CA LEU A 428 -11.19 30.58 21.12
C LEU A 428 -11.18 31.07 22.57
N ASN A 429 -10.51 30.33 23.45
CA ASN A 429 -10.43 30.63 24.88
C ASN A 429 -9.14 31.39 25.26
N ARG A 430 -8.30 31.76 24.28
CA ARG A 430 -7.09 32.59 24.43
C ARG A 430 -7.33 33.96 23.81
#